data_AF-X1U9R6-F1
#
_entry.id   AF-X1U9R6-F1
#
_cell.length_a   1.000
_cell.length_b   1.000
_cell.length_c   1.000
_cell.angle_alpha   90.00
_cell.angle_beta   90.00
_cell.angle_gamma   90.00
#
_symmetry.space_group_name_H-M   'P 1'
#
loop_
_entity.id
_entity.type
_entity.pdbx_description
1 polymer ?
#
loop_
_entity_poly.entity_id
_entity_poly.type
_entity_poly.pdbx_seq_one_letter_code
_entity_poly.pdbx_strand_id
1 'polypeptide(L)'
;ELEFDPVRGINPDTIHVDGDVYAIAYSGPDYDGFLKTVSISSDGSIGAVIDTLEFDPVLCHETDIIHVAGDVYAIAYRGPDQHGFLKTVSISSAGSIGAVIATLEFDPFSCTNPHIIHVAGDGYAIAYQGLGSDGWLNTVSISDDGSIGAVIATLEFDPVYASGPHIIHMSGDVYAIAYSGPDSDGWLKTIEIIIPPTVTTDPATDLGAVAATLNGTLDNDAGEACDCGFEWGLDTGYGTITSTESRTTGR
;
A
#
# COMPACT_ATOMS: atom_id res chain seq x y z
N GLU A 1 10.90 8.12 -28.55
CA GLU A 1 11.66 7.47 -27.46
C GLU A 1 12.21 8.55 -26.54
N LEU A 2 12.38 8.23 -25.25
CA LEU A 2 12.97 9.11 -24.25
C LEU A 2 14.00 8.31 -23.46
N GLU A 3 15.23 8.82 -23.35
CA GLU A 3 16.21 8.38 -22.35
C GLU A 3 15.90 9.15 -21.06
N PHE A 4 15.14 8.55 -20.14
CA PHE A 4 14.64 9.25 -18.95
C PHE A 4 15.72 9.49 -17.88
N ASP A 5 16.79 8.69 -17.90
CA ASP A 5 18.00 8.89 -17.08
C ASP A 5 19.25 8.52 -17.90
N PRO A 6 20.16 9.47 -18.19
CA PRO A 6 21.34 9.21 -19.02
C PRO A 6 22.51 8.55 -18.26
N VAL A 7 22.36 8.32 -16.95
CA VAL A 7 23.40 7.73 -16.10
C VAL A 7 23.03 6.29 -15.73
N ARG A 8 21.83 6.09 -15.17
CA ARG A 8 21.34 4.77 -14.77
C ARG A 8 19.82 4.77 -14.57
N GLY A 9 19.14 3.74 -15.08
CA GLY A 9 17.73 3.47 -14.81
C GLY A 9 17.46 1.97 -14.75
N ILE A 10 17.57 1.37 -13.56
CA ILE A 10 17.42 -0.08 -13.35
C ILE A 10 16.09 -0.36 -12.65
N ASN A 11 15.48 -1.50 -13.00
CA ASN A 11 14.19 -1.96 -12.48
C ASN A 11 13.10 -0.87 -12.46
N PRO A 12 12.85 -0.16 -13.58
CA PRO A 12 11.83 0.87 -13.60
C PRO A 12 10.44 0.24 -13.50
N ASP A 13 9.57 0.90 -12.74
CA ASP A 13 8.14 0.67 -12.77
C ASP A 13 7.41 1.97 -13.15
N THR A 14 6.31 1.86 -13.90
CA THR A 14 5.61 2.99 -14.51
C THR A 14 4.13 2.94 -14.19
N ILE A 15 3.60 4.06 -13.69
CA ILE A 15 2.18 4.21 -13.36
C ILE A 15 1.59 5.43 -14.05
N HIS A 16 0.31 5.33 -14.42
CA HIS A 16 -0.48 6.47 -14.89
C HIS A 16 -0.84 7.38 -13.70
N VAL A 17 -0.69 8.70 -13.88
CA VAL A 17 -1.00 9.69 -12.85
C VAL A 17 -2.37 10.30 -13.11
N ASP A 18 -2.46 11.17 -14.11
CA ASP A 18 -3.70 11.78 -14.58
C ASP A 18 -3.51 12.29 -16.01
N GLY A 19 -4.58 12.32 -16.81
CA GLY A 19 -4.51 12.78 -18.20
C GLY A 19 -3.37 12.10 -18.99
N ASP A 20 -2.44 12.90 -19.50
CA ASP A 20 -1.26 12.42 -20.23
C ASP A 20 -0.01 12.24 -19.32
N VAL A 21 -0.12 12.38 -18.00
CA VAL A 21 1.00 12.32 -17.06
C VAL A 21 1.22 10.88 -16.58
N TYR A 22 2.48 10.46 -16.60
CA TYR A 22 2.94 9.16 -16.10
C TYR A 22 4.13 9.36 -15.17
N ALA A 23 4.24 8.51 -14.16
CA ALA A 23 5.35 8.48 -13.23
C ALA A 23 6.20 7.22 -13.45
N ILE A 24 7.51 7.33 -13.22
CA ILE A 24 8.50 6.26 -13.37
C ILE A 24 9.32 6.21 -12.08
N ALA A 25 9.14 5.16 -11.27
CA ALA A 25 9.97 4.86 -10.11
C ALA A 25 11.10 3.91 -10.53
N TYR A 26 12.34 4.14 -10.10
CA TYR A 26 13.48 3.32 -10.53
C TYR A 26 14.71 3.45 -9.63
N SER A 27 15.67 2.54 -9.80
CA SER A 27 17.03 2.63 -9.24
C SER A 27 17.94 3.47 -10.13
N GLY A 28 18.33 4.64 -9.67
CA GLY A 28 19.12 5.62 -10.41
C GLY A 28 20.62 5.59 -10.10
N PRO A 29 21.35 6.70 -10.37
CA PRO A 29 22.74 6.89 -9.98
C PRO A 29 23.02 6.45 -8.54
N ASP A 30 24.20 5.89 -8.30
CA ASP A 30 24.61 5.35 -6.99
C ASP A 30 23.70 4.26 -6.37
N TYR A 31 22.71 3.80 -7.15
CA TYR A 31 21.61 2.92 -6.73
C TYR A 31 20.58 3.59 -5.83
N ASP A 32 20.52 4.92 -5.82
CA ASP A 32 19.50 5.68 -5.11
C ASP A 32 18.12 5.50 -5.77
N GLY A 33 17.05 5.74 -5.02
CA GLY A 33 15.67 5.69 -5.49
C GLY A 33 15.24 6.99 -6.13
N PHE A 34 14.84 6.93 -7.39
CA PHE A 34 14.35 8.09 -8.15
C PHE A 34 12.93 7.90 -8.65
N LEU A 35 12.18 9.00 -8.63
CA LEU A 35 10.86 9.14 -9.22
C LEU A 35 10.88 10.28 -10.23
N LYS A 36 10.46 10.01 -11.45
CA LYS A 36 10.32 11.01 -12.52
C LYS A 36 8.91 11.03 -13.05
N THR A 37 8.45 12.19 -13.47
CA THR A 37 7.20 12.32 -14.22
C THR A 37 7.47 12.75 -15.65
N VAL A 38 6.67 12.24 -16.58
CA VAL A 38 6.74 12.53 -18.02
C VAL A 38 5.33 12.68 -18.57
N SER A 39 5.19 13.36 -19.70
CA SER A 39 3.94 13.33 -20.45
C SER A 39 4.01 12.30 -21.59
N ILE A 40 3.00 11.45 -21.73
CA ILE A 40 2.79 10.57 -22.87
C ILE A 40 1.41 10.87 -23.44
N SER A 41 1.37 11.52 -24.59
CA SER A 41 0.12 11.88 -25.24
C SER A 41 -0.57 10.66 -25.86
N SER A 42 -1.87 10.78 -26.12
CA SER A 42 -2.68 9.70 -26.73
C SER A 42 -2.19 9.14 -28.08
N ASP A 43 -1.33 9.87 -28.81
CA ASP A 43 -0.70 9.38 -30.04
C ASP A 43 0.61 8.59 -29.82
N GLY A 44 1.01 8.42 -28.55
CA GLY A 44 2.24 7.76 -28.13
C GLY A 44 3.47 8.67 -28.10
N SER A 45 3.34 9.96 -28.42
CA SER A 45 4.45 10.92 -28.32
C SER A 45 4.80 11.18 -26.86
N ILE A 46 6.10 11.03 -26.55
CA ILE A 46 6.65 11.24 -25.21
C ILE A 46 7.26 12.64 -25.15
N GLY A 47 6.86 13.41 -24.14
CA GLY A 47 7.40 14.75 -23.85
C GLY A 47 8.70 14.69 -23.04
N ALA A 48 9.14 15.86 -22.57
CA ALA A 48 10.27 15.95 -21.65
C ALA A 48 9.87 15.47 -20.24
N VAL A 49 10.87 15.22 -19.40
CA VAL A 49 10.68 15.05 -17.95
C VAL A 49 10.05 16.32 -17.38
N ILE A 50 8.97 16.15 -16.64
CA ILE A 50 8.21 17.22 -15.97
C ILE A 50 8.89 17.55 -14.64
N ASP A 51 9.13 16.54 -13.81
CA ASP A 51 9.74 16.69 -12.49
C ASP A 51 10.60 15.47 -12.12
N THR A 52 11.44 15.61 -11.11
CA THR A 52 12.32 14.54 -10.60
C THR A 52 12.49 14.67 -9.08
N LEU A 53 12.32 13.56 -8.39
CA LEU A 53 12.61 13.41 -6.97
C LEU A 53 13.58 12.24 -6.76
N GLU A 54 14.61 12.45 -5.96
CA GLU A 54 15.38 11.39 -5.31
C GLU A 54 14.69 11.05 -3.99
N PHE A 55 13.89 9.98 -3.96
CA PHE A 55 13.05 9.63 -2.81
C PHE A 55 13.79 8.79 -1.75
N ASP A 56 14.88 8.13 -2.14
CA ASP A 56 15.76 7.39 -1.26
C ASP A 56 17.23 7.62 -1.65
N PRO A 57 18.02 8.38 -0.87
CA PRO A 57 19.40 8.72 -1.22
C PRO A 57 20.42 7.68 -0.72
N VAL A 58 19.99 6.44 -0.45
CA VAL A 58 20.86 5.41 0.12
C VAL A 58 20.92 4.19 -0.79
N LEU A 59 19.78 3.54 -1.02
CA LEU A 59 19.70 2.37 -1.90
C LEU A 59 18.24 2.05 -2.22
N CYS A 60 17.98 1.78 -3.49
CA CYS A 60 16.72 1.34 -4.02
C CYS A 60 16.94 0.29 -5.10
N HIS A 61 16.21 -0.81 -5.02
CA HIS A 61 16.14 -1.86 -6.03
C HIS A 61 14.71 -2.36 -6.17
N GLU A 62 14.33 -2.79 -7.38
CA GLU A 62 13.10 -3.54 -7.64
C GLU A 62 11.85 -2.78 -7.11
N THR A 63 11.63 -1.59 -7.66
CA THR A 63 10.49 -0.75 -7.28
C THR A 63 9.18 -1.30 -7.81
N ASP A 64 8.12 -1.13 -7.04
CA ASP A 64 6.73 -1.27 -7.47
C ASP A 64 5.94 -0.08 -6.92
N ILE A 65 5.30 0.70 -7.81
CA ILE A 65 4.57 1.91 -7.48
C ILE A 65 3.07 1.72 -7.68
N ILE A 66 2.28 2.16 -6.69
CA ILE A 66 0.82 2.10 -6.72
C ILE A 66 0.20 3.43 -6.34
N HIS A 67 -0.96 3.75 -6.92
CA HIS A 67 -1.78 4.88 -6.50
C HIS A 67 -2.52 4.55 -5.19
N VAL A 68 -2.54 5.49 -4.26
CA VAL A 68 -3.21 5.33 -2.96
C VAL A 68 -4.56 6.04 -2.99
N ALA A 69 -4.55 7.38 -2.96
CA ALA A 69 -5.74 8.21 -3.01
C ALA A 69 -5.35 9.63 -3.42
N GLY A 70 -6.24 10.34 -4.13
CA GLY A 70 -5.97 11.71 -4.57
C GLY A 70 -4.65 11.82 -5.33
N ASP A 71 -3.71 12.62 -4.80
CA ASP A 71 -2.38 12.80 -5.38
C ASP A 71 -1.31 11.88 -4.73
N VAL A 72 -1.69 10.95 -3.84
CA VAL A 72 -0.76 10.11 -3.06
C VAL A 72 -0.44 8.81 -3.78
N TYR A 73 0.85 8.47 -3.81
CA TYR A 73 1.38 7.23 -4.37
C TYR A 73 2.31 6.56 -3.36
N ALA A 74 2.33 5.22 -3.36
CA ALA A 74 3.20 4.42 -2.54
C ALA A 74 4.20 3.65 -3.41
N ILE A 75 5.45 3.53 -2.95
CA ILE A 75 6.54 2.86 -3.64
C ILE A 75 7.12 1.81 -2.70
N ALA A 76 6.93 0.54 -3.02
CA ALA A 76 7.57 -0.58 -2.36
C ALA A 76 8.89 -0.91 -3.08
N TYR A 77 9.96 -1.17 -2.34
CA TYR A 77 11.28 -1.46 -2.91
C TYR A 77 12.17 -2.22 -1.94
N ARG A 78 13.23 -2.86 -2.48
CA ARG A 78 14.33 -3.40 -1.69
C ARG A 78 15.35 -2.29 -1.41
N GLY A 79 15.58 -2.01 -0.14
CA GLY A 79 16.50 -0.99 0.34
C GLY A 79 17.83 -1.55 0.86
N PRO A 80 18.55 -0.76 1.68
CA PRO A 80 19.77 -1.18 2.35
C PRO A 80 19.62 -2.50 3.11
N ASP A 81 20.73 -3.24 3.26
CA ASP A 81 20.77 -4.54 3.94
C ASP A 81 19.82 -5.60 3.36
N GLN A 82 19.31 -5.39 2.14
CA GLN A 82 18.26 -6.17 1.49
C GLN A 82 16.91 -6.09 2.19
N HIS A 83 16.67 -5.09 3.03
CA HIS A 83 15.41 -4.94 3.74
C HIS A 83 14.30 -4.40 2.82
N GLY A 84 13.05 -4.64 3.19
CA GLY A 84 11.87 -4.14 2.48
C GLY A 84 11.47 -2.77 2.98
N PHE A 85 11.34 -1.80 2.07
CA PHE A 85 10.91 -0.45 2.39
C PHE A 85 9.68 -0.03 1.58
N LEU A 86 8.84 0.79 2.22
CA LEU A 86 7.68 1.43 1.65
C LEU A 86 7.76 2.93 1.90
N LYS A 87 7.62 3.72 0.85
CA LYS A 87 7.58 5.18 0.94
C LYS A 87 6.32 5.71 0.27
N THR A 88 5.81 6.82 0.77
CA THR A 88 4.72 7.57 0.13
C THR A 88 5.22 8.93 -0.33
N VAL A 89 4.66 9.39 -1.45
CA VAL A 89 4.95 10.67 -2.09
C VAL A 89 3.66 11.24 -2.64
N SER A 90 3.66 12.55 -2.94
CA SER A 90 2.58 13.16 -3.72
C SER A 90 3.02 13.45 -5.15
N ILE A 91 2.11 13.23 -6.10
CA ILE A 91 2.26 13.61 -7.51
C ILE A 91 0.97 14.30 -7.91
N SER A 92 1.04 15.60 -8.18
CA SER A 92 -0.12 16.35 -8.66
C SER A 92 -0.54 15.90 -10.06
N SER A 93 -1.78 16.20 -10.46
CA SER A 93 -2.28 15.99 -11.84
C SER A 93 -1.46 16.69 -12.94
N ALA A 94 -0.69 17.73 -12.58
CA ALA A 94 0.23 18.39 -13.50
C ALA A 94 1.62 17.72 -13.58
N GLY A 95 1.86 16.67 -12.80
CA GLY A 95 3.12 15.92 -12.72
C GLY A 95 4.18 16.50 -11.79
N SER A 96 3.88 17.56 -11.02
CA SER A 96 4.80 18.03 -9.97
C SER A 96 4.85 17.05 -8.81
N ILE A 97 6.05 16.72 -8.35
CA ILE A 97 6.31 15.74 -7.29
C ILE A 97 6.59 16.47 -5.97
N GLY A 98 5.90 16.08 -4.89
CA GLY A 98 6.15 16.56 -3.54
C GLY A 98 7.28 15.83 -2.83
N ALA A 99 7.61 16.24 -1.61
CA ALA A 99 8.56 15.50 -0.77
C ALA A 99 7.99 14.13 -0.34
N VAL A 100 8.88 13.24 0.13
CA VAL A 100 8.47 11.99 0.81
C VAL A 100 7.60 12.34 2.01
N ILE A 101 6.41 11.73 2.07
CA ILE A 101 5.41 11.93 3.12
C ILE A 101 5.74 11.02 4.32
N ALA A 102 5.86 9.72 4.07
CA ALA A 102 6.19 8.73 5.09
C ALA A 102 7.17 7.67 4.57
N THR A 103 7.79 6.96 5.51
CA THR A 103 8.69 5.83 5.24
C THR A 103 8.44 4.75 6.28
N LEU A 104 8.36 3.51 5.83
CA LEU A 104 8.27 2.30 6.65
C LEU A 104 9.30 1.29 6.16
N GLU A 105 10.07 0.72 7.07
CA GLU A 105 10.78 -0.54 6.84
C GLU A 105 9.81 -1.68 7.18
N PHE A 106 9.21 -2.29 6.14
CA PHE A 106 8.17 -3.30 6.33
C PHE A 106 8.76 -4.69 6.60
N ASP A 107 9.99 -4.97 6.15
CA ASP A 107 10.69 -6.21 6.44
C ASP A 107 12.16 -5.94 6.78
N PRO A 108 12.59 -6.14 8.04
CA PRO A 108 13.95 -5.86 8.48
C PRO A 108 14.91 -7.07 8.31
N PHE A 109 14.56 -8.05 7.48
CA PHE A 109 15.33 -9.28 7.31
C PHE A 109 15.76 -9.50 5.87
N SER A 110 14.81 -9.49 4.93
CA SER A 110 15.08 -9.66 3.50
C SER A 110 13.84 -9.38 2.68
N CYS A 111 14.01 -8.68 1.58
CA CYS A 111 13.01 -8.41 0.56
C CYS A 111 13.70 -8.49 -0.79
N THR A 112 13.02 -9.04 -1.79
CA THR A 112 13.40 -9.05 -3.20
C THR A 112 12.13 -9.12 -4.04
N ASN A 113 12.09 -8.32 -5.11
CA ASN A 113 10.94 -8.15 -6.00
C ASN A 113 9.60 -7.97 -5.26
N PRO A 114 9.46 -6.91 -4.44
CA PRO A 114 8.17 -6.60 -3.85
C PRO A 114 7.13 -6.27 -4.93
N HIS A 115 5.90 -6.71 -4.69
CA HIS A 115 4.72 -6.34 -5.46
C HIS A 115 3.60 -5.91 -4.51
N ILE A 116 3.23 -4.64 -4.55
CA ILE A 116 2.20 -4.03 -3.71
C ILE A 116 0.85 -4.01 -4.44
N ILE A 117 -0.22 -4.29 -3.69
CA ILE A 117 -1.59 -4.21 -4.19
C ILE A 117 -2.50 -3.60 -3.13
N HIS A 118 -3.46 -2.79 -3.57
CA HIS A 118 -4.56 -2.35 -2.71
C HIS A 118 -5.48 -3.54 -2.39
N VAL A 119 -5.86 -3.68 -1.13
CA VAL A 119 -6.72 -4.78 -0.67
C VAL A 119 -8.13 -4.23 -0.43
N ALA A 120 -8.28 -3.37 0.58
CA ALA A 120 -9.56 -2.77 0.93
C ALA A 120 -9.36 -1.60 1.92
N GLY A 121 -10.20 -0.56 1.83
CA GLY A 121 -10.06 0.64 2.67
C GLY A 121 -8.64 1.20 2.60
N ASP A 122 -8.02 1.41 3.76
CA ASP A 122 -6.63 1.88 3.88
C ASP A 122 -5.59 0.75 3.78
N GLY A 123 -5.98 -0.51 3.57
CA GLY A 123 -5.05 -1.64 3.66
C GLY A 123 -4.47 -2.08 2.31
N TYR A 124 -3.16 -2.35 2.35
CA TYR A 124 -2.34 -2.76 1.21
C TYR A 124 -1.56 -4.01 1.57
N ALA A 125 -1.37 -4.90 0.60
CA ALA A 125 -0.54 -6.09 0.75
C ALA A 125 0.69 -5.98 -0.15
N ILE A 126 1.83 -6.41 0.37
CA ILE A 126 3.11 -6.43 -0.33
C ILE A 126 3.58 -7.88 -0.35
N ALA A 127 3.54 -8.53 -1.52
CA ALA A 127 4.09 -9.86 -1.72
C ALA A 127 5.56 -9.74 -2.16
N TYR A 128 6.47 -10.51 -1.59
CA TYR A 128 7.90 -10.43 -1.89
C TYR A 128 8.62 -11.77 -1.65
N GLN A 129 9.79 -11.92 -2.25
CA GLN A 129 10.74 -12.95 -1.86
C GLN A 129 11.47 -12.47 -0.60
N GLY A 130 11.36 -13.21 0.49
CA GLY A 130 11.94 -12.85 1.78
C GLY A 130 13.09 -13.75 2.23
N LEU A 131 13.29 -13.80 3.54
CA LEU A 131 14.34 -14.60 4.17
C LEU A 131 14.25 -16.05 3.72
N GLY A 132 15.39 -16.70 3.45
CA GLY A 132 15.42 -18.08 2.94
C GLY A 132 15.13 -18.21 1.44
N SER A 133 14.82 -17.11 0.75
CA SER A 133 14.21 -17.08 -0.59
C SER A 133 12.73 -17.52 -0.60
N ASP A 134 12.13 -17.61 0.58
CA ASP A 134 10.73 -17.98 0.80
C ASP A 134 9.79 -16.87 0.32
N GLY A 135 8.52 -17.21 0.11
CA GLY A 135 7.46 -16.29 -0.27
C GLY A 135 6.78 -15.67 0.94
N TRP A 136 6.86 -14.35 1.05
CA TRP A 136 6.30 -13.59 2.15
C TRP A 136 5.30 -12.54 1.66
N LEU A 137 4.35 -12.22 2.52
CA LEU A 137 3.39 -11.15 2.30
C LEU A 137 3.21 -10.37 3.60
N ASN A 138 3.44 -9.06 3.53
CA ASN A 138 3.12 -8.13 4.62
C ASN A 138 1.91 -7.31 4.24
N THR A 139 0.99 -7.14 5.19
CA THR A 139 -0.13 -6.21 5.08
C THR A 139 0.17 -4.98 5.91
N VAL A 140 -0.10 -3.79 5.37
CA VAL A 140 0.13 -2.48 5.99
C VAL A 140 -1.10 -1.61 5.79
N SER A 141 -1.24 -0.54 6.56
CA SER A 141 -2.19 0.53 6.26
C SER A 141 -1.49 1.75 5.68
N ILE A 142 -2.13 2.38 4.69
CA ILE A 142 -1.74 3.65 4.09
C ILE A 142 -3.01 4.49 3.99
N SER A 143 -3.06 5.58 4.76
CA SER A 143 -4.20 6.48 4.76
C SER A 143 -4.18 7.45 3.58
N ASP A 144 -5.31 8.07 3.28
CA ASP A 144 -5.49 9.01 2.15
C ASP A 144 -4.51 10.20 2.15
N ASP A 145 -3.97 10.57 3.32
CA ASP A 145 -2.97 11.64 3.44
C ASP A 145 -1.52 11.17 3.21
N GLY A 146 -1.33 9.88 2.95
CA GLY A 146 -0.03 9.24 2.74
C GLY A 146 0.69 8.80 4.01
N SER A 147 0.08 8.93 5.18
CA SER A 147 0.60 8.34 6.41
C SER A 147 0.63 6.81 6.32
N ILE A 148 1.74 6.20 6.72
CA ILE A 148 1.90 4.74 6.73
C ILE A 148 1.80 4.22 8.17
N GLY A 149 0.94 3.23 8.40
CA GLY A 149 0.84 2.50 9.67
C GLY A 149 1.91 1.43 9.84
N ALA A 150 1.92 0.73 10.99
CA ALA A 150 2.78 -0.43 11.16
C ALA A 150 2.31 -1.62 10.30
N VAL A 151 3.17 -2.63 10.15
CA VAL A 151 2.75 -3.93 9.57
C VAL A 151 1.65 -4.54 10.45
N ILE A 152 0.48 -4.80 9.85
CA ILE A 152 -0.71 -5.32 10.53
C ILE A 152 -0.77 -6.85 10.50
N ALA A 153 -0.21 -7.47 9.48
CA ALA A 153 -0.16 -8.93 9.33
C ALA A 153 1.02 -9.35 8.46
N THR A 154 1.53 -10.55 8.72
CA THR A 154 2.58 -11.21 7.95
C THR A 154 2.15 -12.63 7.64
N LEU A 155 2.32 -13.05 6.40
CA LEU A 155 2.02 -14.40 5.91
C LEU A 155 3.24 -14.93 5.12
N GLU A 156 3.73 -16.10 5.50
CA GLU A 156 4.61 -16.90 4.66
C GLU A 156 3.75 -17.76 3.73
N PHE A 157 3.60 -17.36 2.47
CA PHE A 157 2.77 -18.08 1.51
C PHE A 157 3.51 -19.25 0.86
N ASP A 158 4.85 -19.25 0.85
CA ASP A 158 5.67 -20.35 0.36
C ASP A 158 6.96 -20.53 1.20
N PRO A 159 7.10 -21.61 1.97
CA PRO A 159 8.24 -21.80 2.88
C PRO A 159 9.45 -22.48 2.22
N VAL A 160 9.57 -22.40 0.87
CA VAL A 160 10.64 -23.08 0.14
C VAL A 160 11.36 -22.14 -0.81
N TYR A 161 10.63 -21.54 -1.75
CA TYR A 161 11.20 -20.65 -2.76
C TYR A 161 10.10 -19.90 -3.53
N ALA A 162 10.09 -18.57 -3.49
CA ALA A 162 9.20 -17.76 -4.30
C ALA A 162 9.86 -16.51 -4.88
N SER A 163 10.45 -16.64 -6.06
CA SER A 163 11.10 -15.52 -6.76
C SER A 163 10.10 -14.76 -7.64
N GLY A 164 10.19 -13.43 -7.61
CA GLY A 164 9.37 -12.53 -8.43
C GLY A 164 7.86 -12.72 -8.24
N PRO A 165 7.34 -12.68 -7.00
CA PRO A 165 5.91 -12.79 -6.79
C PRO A 165 5.16 -11.62 -7.41
N HIS A 166 4.03 -11.92 -8.05
CA HIS A 166 3.12 -10.95 -8.61
C HIS A 166 1.71 -11.30 -8.14
N ILE A 167 1.15 -10.42 -7.31
CA ILE A 167 -0.16 -10.61 -6.68
C ILE A 167 -1.24 -9.84 -7.44
N ILE A 168 -2.40 -10.47 -7.64
CA ILE A 168 -3.59 -9.84 -8.22
C ILE A 168 -4.82 -10.11 -7.37
N HIS A 169 -5.75 -9.15 -7.37
CA HIS A 169 -7.08 -9.34 -6.80
C HIS A 169 -7.92 -10.24 -7.72
N MET A 170 -8.67 -11.16 -7.13
CA MET A 170 -9.57 -12.05 -7.87
C MET A 170 -11.03 -11.68 -7.60
N SER A 171 -11.46 -11.79 -6.34
CA SER A 171 -12.84 -11.50 -5.91
C SER A 171 -12.92 -11.52 -4.39
N GLY A 172 -13.61 -10.54 -3.79
CA GLY A 172 -13.73 -10.44 -2.33
C GLY A 172 -12.35 -10.43 -1.68
N ASP A 173 -12.16 -11.26 -0.65
CA ASP A 173 -10.88 -11.39 0.05
C ASP A 173 -9.88 -12.32 -0.64
N VAL A 174 -10.19 -12.85 -1.83
CA VAL A 174 -9.35 -13.84 -2.53
C VAL A 174 -8.38 -13.16 -3.49
N TYR A 175 -7.10 -13.50 -3.34
CA TYR A 175 -5.99 -13.02 -4.16
C TYR A 175 -5.23 -14.19 -4.76
N ALA A 176 -4.62 -13.97 -5.92
CA ALA A 176 -3.75 -14.95 -6.57
C ALA A 176 -2.32 -14.39 -6.67
N ILE A 177 -1.32 -15.22 -6.32
CA ILE A 177 0.10 -14.89 -6.40
C ILE A 177 0.78 -15.86 -7.38
N ALA A 178 1.28 -15.33 -8.48
CA ALA A 178 2.13 -16.06 -9.42
C ALA A 178 3.61 -15.81 -9.10
N TYR A 179 4.45 -16.84 -9.14
CA TYR A 179 5.88 -16.72 -8.82
C TYR A 179 6.71 -17.86 -9.44
N SER A 180 8.02 -17.69 -9.49
CA SER A 180 8.97 -18.75 -9.85
C SER A 180 9.39 -19.53 -8.61
N GLY A 181 9.15 -20.83 -8.59
CA GLY A 181 9.50 -21.75 -7.51
C GLY A 181 10.85 -22.46 -7.74
N PRO A 182 11.09 -23.58 -7.04
CA PRO A 182 12.28 -24.41 -7.28
C PRO A 182 12.45 -24.78 -8.75
N ASP A 183 13.70 -24.93 -9.19
CA ASP A 183 14.07 -25.24 -10.58
C ASP A 183 13.59 -24.21 -11.63
N SER A 184 13.21 -22.99 -11.19
CA SER A 184 12.63 -21.94 -12.04
C SER A 184 11.27 -22.33 -12.65
N ASP A 185 10.56 -23.26 -12.03
CA ASP A 185 9.20 -23.62 -12.43
C ASP A 185 8.20 -22.52 -12.06
N GLY A 186 7.11 -22.41 -12.82
CA GLY A 186 6.03 -21.45 -12.52
C GLY A 186 5.01 -22.00 -11.53
N TRP A 187 4.70 -21.23 -10.49
CA TRP A 187 3.73 -21.57 -9.45
C TRP A 187 2.64 -20.51 -9.36
N LEU A 188 1.44 -20.94 -8.94
CA LEU A 188 0.29 -20.07 -8.67
C LEU A 188 -0.36 -20.52 -7.37
N LYS A 189 -0.52 -19.60 -6.42
CA LYS A 189 -1.23 -19.83 -5.16
C LYS A 189 -2.39 -18.85 -5.02
N THR A 190 -3.47 -19.31 -4.39
CA THR A 190 -4.54 -18.43 -3.92
C THR A 190 -4.44 -18.28 -2.41
N ILE A 191 -4.68 -17.08 -1.91
CA ILE A 191 -4.71 -16.75 -0.49
C ILE A 191 -5.94 -15.90 -0.19
N GLU A 192 -6.29 -15.82 1.09
CA GLU A 192 -7.27 -14.86 1.60
C GLU A 192 -6.53 -13.75 2.36
N ILE A 193 -6.83 -12.49 2.05
CA ILE A 193 -6.30 -11.34 2.78
C ILE A 193 -7.50 -10.62 3.38
N ILE A 194 -7.57 -10.63 4.71
CA ILE A 194 -8.70 -10.07 5.46
C ILE A 194 -8.19 -8.87 6.25
N ILE A 195 -8.79 -7.70 6.00
CA ILE A 195 -8.58 -6.51 6.82
C ILE A 195 -9.79 -6.38 7.75
N PRO A 196 -9.60 -6.40 9.09
CA PRO A 196 -10.71 -6.17 9.99
C PRO A 196 -11.12 -4.69 9.97
N PRO A 197 -12.43 -4.38 10.08
CA PRO A 197 -12.85 -3.00 10.27
C PRO A 197 -12.34 -2.49 11.63
N THR A 198 -12.07 -1.19 11.71
CA THR A 198 -11.61 -0.53 12.92
C THR A 198 -12.56 0.58 13.32
N VAL A 199 -12.78 0.72 14.63
CA VAL A 199 -13.68 1.73 15.20
C VAL A 199 -12.99 2.46 16.34
N THR A 200 -13.29 3.75 16.45
CA THR A 200 -12.93 4.57 17.61
C THR A 200 -14.19 4.87 18.40
N THR A 201 -14.11 4.75 19.73
CA THR A 201 -15.17 5.22 20.63
C THR A 201 -14.70 6.50 21.30
N ASP A 202 -15.55 7.51 21.25
CA ASP A 202 -15.31 8.81 21.87
C ASP A 202 -16.11 8.93 23.18
N PRO A 203 -15.69 9.81 24.11
CA PRO A 203 -16.47 10.08 25.31
C PRO A 203 -17.92 10.43 24.97
N ALA A 204 -18.85 9.81 25.70
CA ALA A 204 -20.26 10.13 25.59
C ALA A 204 -20.52 11.61 25.91
N THR A 205 -21.44 12.21 25.19
CA THR A 205 -21.86 13.62 25.34
C THR A 205 -23.31 13.70 25.78
N ASP A 206 -23.80 14.92 26.04
CA ASP A 206 -25.17 15.19 26.48
C ASP A 206 -25.64 14.30 27.65
N LEU A 207 -24.75 14.15 28.65
CA LEU A 207 -25.01 13.33 29.84
C LEU A 207 -26.16 13.92 30.67
N GLY A 208 -27.35 13.37 30.50
CA GLY A 208 -28.56 13.67 31.25
C GLY A 208 -28.86 12.61 32.32
N ALA A 209 -29.89 12.88 33.14
CA ALA A 209 -30.29 11.95 34.20
C ALA A 209 -30.82 10.60 33.69
N VAL A 210 -31.31 10.55 32.45
CA VAL A 210 -31.95 9.36 31.84
C VAL A 210 -31.52 9.09 30.40
N ALA A 211 -30.59 9.87 29.85
CA ALA A 211 -30.13 9.74 28.47
C ALA A 211 -28.69 10.26 28.33
N ALA A 212 -27.97 9.73 27.36
CA ALA A 212 -26.64 10.18 26.93
C ALA A 212 -26.49 9.91 25.42
N THR A 213 -25.61 10.65 24.76
CA THR A 213 -25.25 10.44 23.35
C THR A 213 -23.93 9.68 23.30
N LEU A 214 -23.94 8.48 22.72
CA LEU A 214 -22.74 7.68 22.48
C LEU A 214 -22.08 8.14 21.17
N ASN A 215 -20.78 8.34 21.21
CA ASN A 215 -19.99 8.85 20.09
C ASN A 215 -18.95 7.82 19.67
N GLY A 216 -18.74 7.70 18.37
CA GLY A 216 -17.75 6.81 17.79
C GLY A 216 -17.74 6.96 16.27
N THR A 217 -16.66 6.51 15.67
CA THR A 217 -16.40 6.61 14.23
C THR A 217 -16.00 5.24 13.71
N LEU A 218 -16.57 4.84 12.56
CA LEU A 218 -16.01 3.74 11.78
C LEU A 218 -14.77 4.25 11.03
N ASP A 219 -13.58 3.93 11.54
CA ASP A 219 -12.32 4.45 11.03
C ASP A 219 -11.88 3.74 9.75
N ASN A 220 -12.21 2.45 9.62
CA ASN A 220 -11.99 1.67 8.41
C ASN A 220 -13.09 0.61 8.31
N ASP A 221 -13.76 0.57 7.17
CA ASP A 221 -14.82 -0.39 6.85
C ASP A 221 -14.31 -1.64 6.13
N ALA A 222 -12.98 -1.74 5.91
CA ALA A 222 -12.37 -2.82 5.16
C ALA A 222 -12.97 -3.00 3.75
N GLY A 223 -13.38 -1.88 3.13
CA GLY A 223 -13.85 -1.81 1.74
C GLY A 223 -15.32 -2.13 1.52
N GLU A 224 -16.06 -2.55 2.55
CA GLU A 224 -17.49 -2.86 2.46
C GLU A 224 -18.26 -2.27 3.64
N ALA A 225 -19.54 -1.94 3.44
CA ALA A 225 -20.33 -1.32 4.50
C ALA A 225 -20.49 -2.24 5.72
N CYS A 226 -20.14 -1.74 6.90
CA CYS A 226 -20.26 -2.43 8.17
C CYS A 226 -21.64 -2.21 8.80
N ASP A 227 -22.16 -3.21 9.52
CA ASP A 227 -23.35 -3.05 10.36
C ASP A 227 -22.93 -2.57 11.75
N CYS A 228 -23.10 -1.28 12.02
CA CYS A 228 -22.52 -0.61 13.18
C CYS A 228 -23.57 -0.31 14.26
N GLY A 229 -23.22 -0.50 15.53
CA GLY A 229 -24.03 -0.12 16.67
C GLY A 229 -23.18 0.02 17.93
N PHE A 230 -23.73 0.65 18.95
CA PHE A 230 -23.08 0.75 20.25
C PHE A 230 -23.57 -0.33 21.19
N GLU A 231 -22.63 -0.97 21.89
CA GLU A 231 -22.92 -1.76 23.08
C GLU A 231 -22.61 -0.92 24.34
N TRP A 232 -23.53 -0.89 25.29
CA TRP A 232 -23.37 -0.13 26.52
C TRP A 232 -23.91 -0.89 27.74
N GLY A 233 -23.40 -0.52 28.91
CA GLY A 233 -23.79 -1.08 30.20
C GLY A 233 -23.13 -0.33 31.37
N LEU A 234 -23.42 -0.78 32.59
CA LEU A 234 -22.89 -0.16 33.82
C LEU A 234 -21.45 -0.59 34.14
N ASP A 235 -20.98 -1.64 33.47
CA ASP A 235 -19.61 -2.18 33.55
C ASP A 235 -19.17 -2.67 32.17
N THR A 236 -17.95 -3.21 32.08
CA THR A 236 -17.36 -3.72 30.83
C THR A 236 -17.97 -5.05 30.35
N GLY A 237 -18.94 -5.62 31.07
CA GLY A 237 -19.73 -6.75 30.59
C GLY A 237 -20.84 -6.33 29.62
N TYR A 238 -21.11 -5.03 29.50
CA TYR A 238 -22.15 -4.41 28.68
C TYR A 238 -23.47 -5.20 28.71
N GLY A 239 -24.28 -5.20 27.64
CA GLY A 239 -25.52 -5.99 27.59
C GLY A 239 -26.75 -5.26 27.06
N THR A 240 -26.61 -4.00 26.63
CA THR A 240 -27.61 -3.32 25.80
C THR A 240 -26.96 -2.88 24.50
N ILE A 241 -27.58 -3.24 23.38
CA ILE A 241 -27.12 -2.91 22.02
C ILE A 241 -28.13 -1.95 21.39
N THR A 242 -27.65 -0.89 20.74
CA THR A 242 -28.51 -0.01 19.93
C THR A 242 -29.02 -0.76 18.70
N SER A 243 -30.06 -0.25 18.03
CA SER A 243 -30.29 -0.69 16.65
C SER A 243 -29.03 -0.42 15.82
N THR A 244 -28.70 -1.35 14.93
CA THR A 244 -27.55 -1.23 14.05
C THR A 244 -27.91 -0.45 12.79
N GLU A 245 -26.91 0.20 12.21
CA GLU A 245 -27.01 0.95 10.98
C GLU A 245 -25.86 0.58 10.05
N SER A 246 -26.15 0.43 8.76
CA SER A 246 -25.12 0.24 7.75
C SER A 246 -24.32 1.53 7.57
N ARG A 247 -23.01 1.47 7.81
CA ARG A 247 -22.07 2.60 7.75
C ARG A 247 -20.85 2.24 6.89
N THR A 248 -20.24 3.26 6.31
CA THR A 248 -18.94 3.19 5.61
C THR A 248 -17.96 4.10 6.34
N THR A 249 -16.67 3.99 6.06
CA THR A 249 -15.60 4.77 6.70
C THR A 249 -15.92 6.26 6.86
N GLY A 250 -15.60 6.82 8.03
CA GLY A 250 -15.77 8.23 8.38
C GLY A 250 -17.18 8.66 8.77
N ARG A 251 -18.08 7.71 9.08
CA ARG A 251 -19.48 7.97 9.49
C ARG A 251 -19.85 7.42 10.85
#